data_AF-A0A847VU61-F1
#
_entry.id   AF-A0A847VU61-F1
#
_cell.length_a   1.000
_cell.length_b   1.000
_cell.length_c   1.000
_cell.angle_alpha   90.00
_cell.angle_beta   90.00
_cell.angle_gamma   90.00
#
_symmetry.space_group_name_H-M   'P 1'
#
loop_
_entity.id
_entity.type
_entity.pdbx_description
1 polymer ?
#
loop_
_entity_poly.entity_id
_entity_poly.type
_entity_poly.pdbx_seq_one_letter_code
_entity_poly.pdbx_strand_id
1 'polypeptide(L)'
;MPEIVLTNITKRWDKFYAVDDLNLVIDDNAFVTLLGPSGCGKTTTLRMIAGLETPTSGRITIGDRVVFDSKEGINIPANKRKVGFLFQNYALWPNMTVYENISFGLTNVKEEMEKVDFDSRINAKLVEILAKPEEIIKVIDECFDKNNKLDENKAILKLIDRFEISQFTAKKIMSYKLERKDYKVIASKKVQELKDLLEKAEEKAKNEGFFYSKDYVYLKDDKPVMETRKLTKEEIDLIVRRVSRIVKIGMFMDRYPAELSGGQQQRVAIARTLAPEPTVLFMDEPLSNLDAKLRLEMRSELQRLHLETGSTFVYVTHDQMEAMTLATKICLIDNGILQQYDAPLDVYAKPNNLFVADFVGNPAINFIEAKGKQNDVGNIELEIFDGTKIEFIPNGKVDINQWYQKQASIDEKKKEEETKKINQKGYVEKANKEVSFKYRIPLIDEQQDFDDVENVTKEDFVIGIRPEFVNISEEGKIDAEVYSSMPTGMETTIRAAVGNYLLTSVMFGGIVYSLEEKIKLDFKGNNAILFAKTNGRFVSLGAIKVK
;
A
#
# COMPACT_ATOMS: atom_id res chain seq x y z
N MET A 1 5.49 15.18 2.23
CA MET A 1 4.79 14.53 3.36
C MET A 1 5.85 13.92 4.29
N PRO A 2 5.52 13.32 5.45
CA PRO A 2 6.56 12.89 6.38
C PRO A 2 7.12 11.51 6.02
N GLU A 3 8.46 11.41 6.01
CA GLU A 3 9.20 10.15 6.12
C GLU A 3 8.82 9.43 7.43
N ILE A 4 8.78 8.10 7.44
CA ILE A 4 8.53 7.32 8.66
C ILE A 4 9.75 6.45 8.94
N VAL A 5 10.34 6.59 10.13
CA VAL A 5 11.51 5.81 10.54
C VAL A 5 11.17 4.95 11.76
N LEU A 6 11.43 3.64 11.63
CA LEU A 6 11.38 2.67 12.70
C LEU A 6 12.81 2.28 13.03
N THR A 7 13.19 2.39 14.31
CA THR A 7 14.52 2.04 14.81
C THR A 7 14.38 1.03 15.94
N ASN A 8 14.93 -0.17 15.73
CA ASN A 8 14.94 -1.29 16.68
C ASN A 8 13.56 -1.57 17.31
N ILE A 9 12.51 -1.55 16.47
CA ILE A 9 11.14 -1.74 16.94
C ILE A 9 10.90 -3.20 17.28
N THR A 10 10.51 -3.44 18.53
CA THR A 10 10.17 -4.77 19.03
C THR A 10 8.79 -4.74 19.68
N LYS A 11 7.98 -5.75 19.36
CA LYS A 11 6.73 -6.05 20.06
C LYS A 11 6.72 -7.49 20.49
N ARG A 12 6.57 -7.69 21.79
CA ARG A 12 6.39 -9.02 22.39
C ARG A 12 5.23 -9.05 23.37
N TRP A 13 4.65 -10.23 23.51
CA TRP A 13 3.72 -10.60 24.58
C TRP A 13 4.34 -11.75 25.35
N ASP A 14 4.72 -11.49 26.59
CA ASP A 14 5.52 -12.42 27.40
C ASP A 14 6.78 -12.87 26.63
N LYS A 15 6.89 -14.17 26.29
CA LYS A 15 7.99 -14.77 25.53
C LYS A 15 7.76 -14.82 24.01
N PHE A 16 6.57 -14.46 23.53
CA PHE A 16 6.26 -14.47 22.10
C PHE A 16 6.61 -13.13 21.46
N TYR A 17 7.51 -13.15 20.48
CA TYR A 17 7.94 -11.96 19.74
C TYR A 17 7.19 -11.87 18.42
N ALA A 18 6.32 -10.87 18.29
CA ALA A 18 5.51 -10.64 17.10
C ALA A 18 6.22 -9.77 16.07
N VAL A 19 7.04 -8.84 16.53
CA VAL A 19 7.97 -8.05 15.72
C VAL A 19 9.27 -7.97 16.51
N ASP A 20 10.39 -8.28 15.87
CA ASP A 20 11.68 -8.43 16.52
C ASP A 20 12.74 -7.58 15.83
N ASP A 21 13.16 -6.50 16.50
CA ASP A 21 14.24 -5.61 16.08
C ASP A 21 14.07 -5.03 14.66
N LEU A 22 12.85 -4.63 14.32
CA LEU A 22 12.51 -4.08 13.01
C LEU A 22 13.12 -2.69 12.83
N ASN A 23 13.93 -2.55 11.78
CA ASN A 23 14.46 -1.29 11.30
C ASN A 23 13.93 -1.04 9.88
N LEU A 24 13.29 0.11 9.67
CA LEU A 24 12.63 0.43 8.40
C LEU A 24 12.58 1.93 8.20
N VAL A 25 12.88 2.39 6.99
CA VAL A 25 12.70 3.77 6.54
C VAL A 25 11.70 3.76 5.40
N ILE A 26 10.57 4.44 5.59
CA ILE A 26 9.54 4.63 4.59
C ILE A 26 9.68 6.05 4.05
N ASP A 27 10.05 6.15 2.79
CA ASP A 27 10.29 7.42 2.11
C ASP A 27 9.00 8.27 2.03
N ASP A 28 9.17 9.57 1.89
CA ASP A 28 8.06 10.49 1.61
C ASP A 28 7.32 10.09 0.32
N ASN A 29 5.99 10.17 0.34
CA ASN A 29 5.12 9.84 -0.78
C ASN A 29 5.32 8.40 -1.31
N ALA A 30 5.78 7.49 -0.46
CA ALA A 30 5.90 6.08 -0.80
C ALA A 30 4.57 5.35 -0.62
N PHE A 31 4.27 4.42 -1.54
CA PHE A 31 3.29 3.37 -1.32
C PHE A 31 4.04 2.11 -0.87
N VAL A 32 4.10 1.85 0.43
CA VAL A 32 4.80 0.68 0.99
C VAL A 32 3.81 -0.40 1.32
N THR A 33 4.08 -1.63 0.87
CA THR A 33 3.28 -2.80 1.23
C THR A 33 4.03 -3.67 2.22
N LEU A 34 3.41 -3.97 3.36
CA LEU A 34 3.84 -5.02 4.29
C LEU A 34 3.25 -6.35 3.79
N LEU A 35 4.13 -7.29 3.44
CA LEU A 35 3.79 -8.59 2.85
C LEU A 35 4.40 -9.73 3.69
N GLY A 36 3.77 -10.90 3.67
CA GLY A 36 4.28 -12.10 4.34
C GLY A 36 3.16 -13.06 4.80
N PRO A 37 3.51 -14.23 5.35
CA PRO A 37 2.57 -15.24 5.82
C PRO A 37 1.62 -14.75 6.93
N SER A 38 0.55 -15.50 7.18
CA SER A 38 -0.33 -15.21 8.33
C SER A 38 0.48 -15.27 9.64
N GLY A 39 0.22 -14.33 10.56
CA GLY A 39 0.91 -14.28 11.85
C GLY A 39 2.34 -13.72 11.85
N CYS A 40 2.90 -13.29 10.72
CA CYS A 40 4.30 -12.83 10.66
C CYS A 40 4.57 -11.43 11.23
N GLY A 41 3.56 -10.71 11.75
CA GLY A 41 3.75 -9.41 12.40
C GLY A 41 3.35 -8.16 11.59
N LYS A 42 2.89 -8.29 10.34
CA LYS A 42 2.50 -7.14 9.46
C LYS A 42 1.51 -6.17 10.11
N THR A 43 0.36 -6.69 10.54
CA THR A 43 -0.71 -5.90 11.16
C THR A 43 -0.23 -5.29 12.48
N THR A 44 0.60 -6.00 13.24
CA THR A 44 1.20 -5.48 14.47
C THR A 44 2.13 -4.30 14.17
N THR A 45 3.00 -4.41 13.17
CA THR A 45 3.85 -3.31 12.68
C THR A 45 3.00 -2.11 12.26
N LEU A 46 1.99 -2.31 11.43
CA LEU A 46 1.09 -1.24 10.97
C LEU A 46 0.43 -0.50 12.16
N ARG A 47 -0.14 -1.25 13.11
CA ARG A 47 -0.83 -0.69 14.28
C ARG A 47 0.10 0.05 15.23
N MET A 48 1.36 -0.38 15.33
CA MET A 48 2.38 0.33 16.11
C MET A 48 2.72 1.70 15.52
N ILE A 49 2.89 1.78 14.19
CA ILE A 49 3.14 3.06 13.50
C ILE A 49 1.92 3.98 13.64
N ALA A 50 0.71 3.43 13.51
CA ALA A 50 -0.53 4.19 13.67
C ALA A 50 -0.81 4.63 15.11
N GLY A 51 -0.20 4.00 16.12
CA GLY A 51 -0.44 4.29 17.54
C GLY A 51 -1.69 3.62 18.11
N LEU A 52 -2.16 2.55 17.47
CA LEU A 52 -3.23 1.67 17.96
C LEU A 52 -2.68 0.54 18.84
N GLU A 53 -1.40 0.19 18.66
CA GLU A 53 -0.66 -0.77 19.48
C GLU A 53 0.60 -0.08 20.03
N THR A 54 0.98 -0.35 21.28
CA THR A 54 2.21 0.21 21.86
C THR A 54 3.36 -0.78 21.67
N PRO A 55 4.49 -0.39 21.03
CA PRO A 55 5.68 -1.22 20.96
C PRO A 55 6.23 -1.54 22.35
N THR A 56 6.94 -2.66 22.48
CA THR A 56 7.65 -3.01 23.72
C THR A 56 8.93 -2.19 23.87
N SER A 57 9.66 -1.97 22.77
CA SER A 57 10.88 -1.15 22.75
C SER A 57 11.13 -0.57 21.36
N GLY A 58 12.07 0.37 21.29
CA GLY A 58 12.52 1.02 20.05
C GLY A 58 12.01 2.46 19.92
N ARG A 59 12.08 2.99 18.71
CA ARG A 59 11.70 4.38 18.39
C ARG A 59 10.97 4.46 17.05
N ILE A 60 9.91 5.27 17.00
CA ILE A 60 9.16 5.59 15.78
C ILE A 60 9.13 7.11 15.61
N THR A 61 9.54 7.59 14.43
CA THR A 61 9.38 8.99 14.01
C THR A 61 8.47 9.08 12.78
N ILE A 62 7.68 10.15 12.72
CA ILE A 62 6.87 10.53 11.55
C ILE A 62 7.25 11.98 11.23
N GLY A 63 8.02 12.18 10.17
CA GLY A 63 8.71 13.42 9.87
C GLY A 63 9.64 13.80 11.02
N ASP A 64 9.62 15.07 11.40
CA ASP A 64 10.45 15.57 12.50
C ASP A 64 9.93 15.18 13.90
N ARG A 65 8.76 14.52 13.97
CA ARG A 65 8.10 14.22 15.23
C ARG A 65 8.36 12.80 15.69
N VAL A 66 8.93 12.66 16.88
CA VAL A 66 8.99 11.40 17.61
C VAL A 66 7.60 11.06 18.13
N VAL A 67 7.02 9.95 17.65
CA VAL A 67 5.68 9.49 18.07
C VAL A 67 5.73 8.37 19.09
N PHE A 68 6.85 7.64 19.14
CA PHE A 68 7.13 6.64 20.16
C PHE A 68 8.64 6.58 20.45
N ASP A 69 9.00 6.51 21.72
CA ASP A 69 10.37 6.21 22.16
C ASP A 69 10.32 5.55 23.53
N SER A 70 10.79 4.30 23.61
CA SER A 70 10.77 3.55 24.86
C SER A 70 11.74 4.09 25.92
N LYS A 71 12.83 4.76 25.52
CA LYS A 71 13.84 5.30 26.44
C LYS A 71 13.41 6.63 27.03
N GLU A 72 12.82 7.48 26.20
CA GLU A 72 12.31 8.80 26.60
C GLU A 72 10.89 8.74 27.20
N GLY A 73 10.26 7.56 27.23
CA GLY A 73 8.90 7.37 27.73
C GLY A 73 7.83 8.04 26.88
N ILE A 74 8.10 8.26 25.59
CA ILE A 74 7.19 8.94 24.65
C ILE A 74 6.24 7.90 24.06
N ASN A 75 4.94 8.13 24.19
CA ASN A 75 3.91 7.36 23.48
C ASN A 75 2.74 8.26 23.07
N ILE A 76 2.77 8.74 21.84
CA ILE A 76 1.72 9.61 21.30
C ILE A 76 0.55 8.75 20.83
N PRO A 77 -0.70 8.98 21.29
CA PRO A 77 -1.86 8.20 20.84
C PRO A 77 -2.23 8.51 19.38
N ALA A 78 -2.90 7.56 18.72
CA ALA A 78 -3.26 7.63 17.30
C ALA A 78 -3.93 8.96 16.88
N ASN A 79 -4.89 9.45 17.67
CA ASN A 79 -5.61 10.70 17.38
C ASN A 79 -4.69 11.95 17.35
N LYS A 80 -3.54 11.91 18.02
CA LYS A 80 -2.56 12.99 18.02
C LYS A 80 -1.46 12.81 16.98
N ARG A 81 -1.41 11.68 16.25
CA ARG A 81 -0.42 11.42 15.20
C ARG A 81 -0.78 12.02 13.84
N LYS A 82 -2.01 12.53 13.66
CA LYS A 82 -2.54 13.05 12.37
C LYS A 82 -2.47 12.03 11.22
N VAL A 83 -2.85 10.78 11.52
CA VAL A 83 -2.81 9.66 10.59
C VAL A 83 -4.21 9.16 10.25
N GLY A 84 -4.38 8.66 9.04
CA GLY A 84 -5.60 7.98 8.59
C GLY A 84 -5.44 6.47 8.72
N PHE A 85 -6.45 5.77 9.21
CA PHE A 85 -6.43 4.31 9.32
C PHE A 85 -7.70 3.69 8.72
N LEU A 86 -7.51 2.81 7.73
CA LEU A 86 -8.56 2.02 7.10
C LEU A 86 -8.47 0.57 7.57
N PHE A 87 -9.53 0.11 8.24
CA PHE A 87 -9.63 -1.27 8.74
C PHE A 87 -10.17 -2.22 7.67
N GLN A 88 -9.84 -3.51 7.81
CA GLN A 88 -10.35 -4.62 7.00
C GLN A 88 -11.89 -4.64 6.93
N ASN A 89 -12.53 -4.43 8.08
CA ASN A 89 -13.97 -4.14 8.13
C ASN A 89 -14.13 -2.62 8.02
N TYR A 90 -14.89 -2.16 7.02
CA TYR A 90 -15.04 -0.74 6.68
C TYR A 90 -15.48 0.16 7.84
N ALA A 91 -15.96 -0.44 8.94
CA ALA A 91 -16.29 0.21 10.21
C ALA A 91 -17.23 1.41 10.00
N LEU A 92 -18.12 1.33 9.02
CA LEU A 92 -19.11 2.35 8.73
C LEU A 92 -20.22 2.30 9.78
N TRP A 93 -20.75 3.46 10.15
CA TRP A 93 -21.93 3.54 11.01
C TRP A 93 -23.17 3.20 10.19
N PRO A 94 -23.88 2.08 10.49
CA PRO A 94 -24.97 1.59 9.65
C PRO A 94 -26.20 2.51 9.69
N ASN A 95 -26.36 3.28 10.77
CA ASN A 95 -27.48 4.19 10.99
C ASN A 95 -27.19 5.64 10.54
N MET A 96 -26.07 5.86 9.86
CA MET A 96 -25.68 7.16 9.32
C MET A 96 -25.65 7.09 7.80
N THR A 97 -26.04 8.17 7.12
CA THR A 97 -25.89 8.31 5.67
C THR A 97 -24.41 8.34 5.27
N VAL A 98 -24.12 8.25 3.97
CA VAL A 98 -22.76 8.46 3.44
C VAL A 98 -22.19 9.82 3.84
N TYR A 99 -22.99 10.88 3.74
CA TYR A 99 -22.60 12.22 4.17
C TYR A 99 -22.22 12.25 5.67
N GLU A 100 -23.06 11.65 6.51
CA GLU A 100 -22.84 11.60 7.96
C GLU A 100 -21.61 10.77 8.32
N ASN A 101 -21.41 9.62 7.67
CA ASN A 101 -20.22 8.80 7.86
C ASN A 101 -18.91 9.56 7.60
N ILE A 102 -18.87 10.37 6.53
CA ILE A 102 -17.68 11.15 6.16
C ILE A 102 -17.52 12.37 7.08
N SER A 103 -18.61 13.09 7.38
CA SER A 103 -18.57 14.32 8.17
C SER A 103 -18.37 14.09 9.68
N PHE A 104 -18.75 12.92 10.21
CA PHE A 104 -18.72 12.64 11.65
C PHE A 104 -17.36 12.91 12.29
N GLY A 105 -16.26 12.45 11.67
CA GLY A 105 -14.90 12.67 12.19
C GLY A 105 -14.54 14.16 12.27
N LEU A 106 -15.01 14.97 11.32
CA LEU A 106 -14.73 16.40 11.22
C LEU A 106 -15.46 17.23 12.28
N THR A 107 -16.67 16.82 12.68
CA THR A 107 -17.50 17.58 13.65
C THR A 107 -16.86 17.70 15.05
N ASN A 108 -15.96 16.77 15.38
CA ASN A 108 -15.29 16.70 16.67
C ASN A 108 -13.87 17.28 16.65
N VAL A 109 -13.38 17.71 15.48
CA VAL A 109 -12.06 18.34 15.35
C VAL A 109 -12.10 19.72 16.01
N LYS A 110 -11.24 19.91 17.01
CA LYS A 110 -10.99 21.20 17.67
C LYS A 110 -9.48 21.39 17.71
N GLU A 111 -8.97 22.21 16.81
CA GLU A 111 -7.55 22.52 16.67
C GLU A 111 -7.34 24.03 16.60
N GLU A 112 -6.09 24.44 16.76
CA GLU A 112 -5.66 25.80 16.49
C GLU A 112 -5.63 26.01 14.97
N MET A 113 -6.49 26.91 14.48
CA MET A 113 -6.69 27.17 13.05
C MET A 113 -6.69 28.68 12.80
N GLU A 114 -6.51 29.07 11.54
CA GLU A 114 -6.68 30.45 11.13
C GLU A 114 -8.10 30.94 11.45
N LYS A 115 -8.17 32.15 12.02
CA LYS A 115 -9.42 32.87 12.24
C LYS A 115 -9.89 33.42 10.89
N VAL A 116 -11.09 33.03 10.47
CA VAL A 116 -11.65 33.37 9.15
C VAL A 116 -13.02 34.01 9.33
N ASP A 117 -13.29 35.08 8.59
CA ASP A 117 -14.65 35.62 8.44
C ASP A 117 -15.40 34.84 7.36
N PHE A 118 -16.08 33.77 7.78
CA PHE A 118 -16.82 32.90 6.87
C PHE A 118 -17.97 33.59 6.17
N ASP A 119 -18.66 34.51 6.84
CA ASP A 119 -19.77 35.23 6.23
C ASP A 119 -19.27 36.09 5.07
N SER A 120 -18.15 36.81 5.27
CA SER A 120 -17.50 37.58 4.21
C SER A 120 -16.95 36.67 3.10
N ARG A 121 -16.31 35.55 3.44
CA ARG A 121 -15.82 34.58 2.44
C ARG A 121 -16.94 34.03 1.55
N ILE A 122 -18.07 33.65 2.15
CA ILE A 122 -19.24 33.14 1.44
C ILE A 122 -19.86 34.25 0.59
N ASN A 123 -20.02 35.46 1.14
CA ASN A 123 -20.59 36.59 0.41
C ASN A 123 -19.73 36.97 -0.80
N ALA A 124 -18.41 36.98 -0.66
CA ALA A 124 -17.48 37.20 -1.76
C ALA A 124 -17.61 36.14 -2.86
N LYS A 125 -17.71 34.86 -2.48
CA LYS A 125 -17.93 33.77 -3.43
C LYS A 125 -19.28 33.91 -4.14
N LEU A 126 -20.34 34.30 -3.42
CA LEU A 126 -21.65 34.57 -4.00
C LEU A 126 -21.62 35.74 -4.98
N VAL A 127 -20.87 36.82 -4.68
CA VAL A 127 -20.68 37.95 -5.61
C VAL A 127 -20.02 37.47 -6.90
N GLU A 128 -18.99 36.63 -6.81
CA GLU A 128 -18.31 36.04 -7.97
C GLU A 128 -19.28 35.22 -8.85
N ILE A 129 -20.07 34.35 -8.21
CA ILE A 129 -21.02 33.47 -8.92
C ILE A 129 -22.17 34.27 -9.53
N LEU A 130 -22.78 35.19 -8.77
CA LEU A 130 -23.90 36.01 -9.20
C LEU A 130 -23.53 37.05 -10.26
N ALA A 131 -22.25 37.37 -10.44
CA ALA A 131 -21.77 38.18 -11.55
C ALA A 131 -21.97 37.48 -12.92
N LYS A 132 -22.15 36.15 -12.92
CA LYS A 132 -22.41 35.32 -14.11
C LYS A 132 -23.75 34.57 -14.00
N PRO A 133 -24.89 35.28 -13.92
CA PRO A 133 -26.18 34.65 -13.63
C PRO A 133 -26.65 33.70 -14.76
N GLU A 134 -26.12 33.88 -15.97
CA GLU A 134 -26.40 33.04 -17.13
C GLU A 134 -25.89 31.61 -16.95
N GLU A 135 -24.76 31.41 -16.24
CA GLU A 135 -24.26 30.07 -15.93
C GLU A 135 -25.13 29.35 -14.90
N ILE A 136 -25.65 30.10 -13.92
CA ILE A 136 -26.55 29.56 -12.89
C ILE A 136 -27.83 29.05 -13.55
N ILE A 137 -28.40 29.83 -14.46
CA ILE A 137 -29.65 29.48 -15.14
C ILE A 137 -29.49 28.29 -16.06
N LYS A 138 -28.40 28.22 -16.83
CA LYS A 138 -28.11 27.02 -17.62
C LYS A 138 -28.15 25.75 -16.77
N VAL A 139 -27.57 25.80 -15.56
CA VAL A 139 -27.59 24.68 -14.63
C VAL A 139 -29.00 24.36 -14.13
N ILE A 140 -29.79 25.38 -13.77
CA ILE A 140 -31.15 25.22 -13.25
C ILE A 140 -32.11 24.70 -14.35
N ASP A 141 -31.99 25.21 -15.57
CA ASP A 141 -32.84 24.84 -16.72
C ASP A 141 -32.71 23.35 -17.08
N GLU A 142 -31.52 22.76 -16.90
CA GLU A 142 -31.30 21.33 -17.12
C GLU A 142 -31.90 20.42 -16.01
N CYS A 143 -32.51 21.01 -14.98
CA CYS A 143 -33.13 20.30 -13.87
C CYS A 143 -34.67 20.29 -13.91
N PHE A 144 -35.27 20.84 -14.96
CA PHE A 144 -36.71 20.67 -15.19
C PHE A 144 -37.02 19.27 -15.74
N ASP A 145 -38.09 18.66 -15.22
CA ASP A 145 -38.61 17.40 -15.72
C ASP A 145 -39.48 17.58 -16.97
N LYS A 146 -40.00 16.47 -17.51
CA LYS A 146 -40.90 16.48 -18.69
C LYS A 146 -42.23 17.21 -18.43
N ASN A 147 -42.59 17.43 -17.17
CA ASN A 147 -43.81 18.13 -16.75
C ASN A 147 -43.53 19.60 -16.39
N ASN A 148 -42.34 20.11 -16.72
CA ASN A 148 -41.88 21.46 -16.42
C ASN A 148 -41.83 21.77 -14.91
N LYS A 149 -41.61 20.75 -14.08
CA LYS A 149 -41.38 20.87 -12.64
C LYS A 149 -39.88 20.80 -12.35
N LEU A 150 -39.40 21.75 -11.57
CA LEU A 150 -38.00 21.81 -11.15
C LEU A 150 -37.71 20.74 -10.09
N ASP A 151 -36.67 19.93 -10.33
CA ASP A 151 -36.07 19.07 -9.32
C ASP A 151 -35.04 19.87 -8.50
N GLU A 152 -35.46 20.39 -7.35
CA GLU A 152 -34.62 21.22 -6.48
C GLU A 152 -33.37 20.48 -5.99
N ASN A 153 -33.48 19.18 -5.69
CA ASN A 153 -32.33 18.40 -5.21
C ASN A 153 -31.28 18.25 -6.31
N LYS A 154 -31.73 17.94 -7.53
CA LYS A 154 -30.85 17.86 -8.70
C LYS A 154 -30.22 19.21 -9.03
N ALA A 155 -30.97 20.32 -8.92
CA ALA A 155 -30.44 21.66 -9.14
C ALA A 155 -29.36 22.03 -8.12
N ILE A 156 -29.61 21.77 -6.83
CA ILE A 156 -28.63 21.99 -5.76
C ILE A 156 -27.34 21.20 -6.02
N LEU A 157 -27.45 19.90 -6.34
CA LEU A 157 -26.29 19.06 -6.65
C LEU A 157 -25.48 19.58 -7.83
N LYS A 158 -26.13 19.97 -8.93
CA LYS A 158 -25.41 20.53 -10.08
C LYS A 158 -24.75 21.87 -9.78
N LEU A 159 -25.38 22.73 -8.98
CA LEU A 159 -24.79 24.01 -8.58
C LEU A 159 -23.54 23.80 -7.72
N ILE A 160 -23.59 22.85 -6.78
CA ILE A 160 -22.45 22.44 -5.98
C ILE A 160 -21.29 21.99 -6.86
N ASP A 161 -21.54 21.08 -7.80
CA ASP A 161 -20.47 20.50 -8.63
C ASP A 161 -19.91 21.52 -9.62
N ARG A 162 -20.76 22.41 -10.15
CA ARG A 162 -20.36 23.43 -11.12
C ARG A 162 -19.52 24.54 -10.51
N PHE A 163 -19.88 25.01 -9.31
CA PHE A 163 -19.27 26.17 -8.67
C PHE A 163 -18.37 25.82 -7.48
N GLU A 164 -18.23 24.53 -7.17
CA GLU A 164 -17.46 24.01 -6.02
C GLU A 164 -17.84 24.66 -4.68
N ILE A 165 -19.14 24.83 -4.47
CA ILE A 165 -19.73 25.45 -3.28
C ILE A 165 -20.36 24.42 -2.35
N SER A 166 -20.67 24.84 -1.11
CA SER A 166 -21.42 24.01 -0.18
C SER A 166 -22.89 23.88 -0.56
N GLN A 167 -23.59 22.93 0.07
CA GLN A 167 -25.04 22.85 0.02
C GLN A 167 -25.75 24.08 0.57
N PHE A 168 -25.18 24.76 1.56
CA PHE A 168 -25.81 25.93 2.18
C PHE A 168 -25.72 27.13 1.25
N THR A 169 -24.57 27.31 0.60
CA THR A 169 -24.36 28.33 -0.42
C THR A 169 -25.22 28.05 -1.66
N ALA A 170 -25.31 26.80 -2.11
CA ALA A 170 -26.21 26.43 -3.21
C ALA A 170 -27.70 26.67 -2.88
N LYS A 171 -28.15 26.30 -1.67
CA LYS A 171 -29.51 26.60 -1.18
C LYS A 171 -29.76 28.11 -1.11
N LYS A 172 -28.75 28.91 -0.73
CA LYS A 172 -28.83 30.39 -0.71
C LYS A 172 -29.00 30.94 -2.13
N ILE A 173 -28.30 30.40 -3.13
CA ILE A 173 -28.51 30.77 -4.55
C ILE A 173 -29.94 30.42 -5.00
N MET A 174 -30.42 29.20 -4.71
CA MET A 174 -31.79 28.78 -5.05
C MET A 174 -32.85 29.68 -4.41
N SER A 175 -32.60 30.17 -3.18
CA SER A 175 -33.52 31.07 -2.48
C SER A 175 -33.71 32.42 -3.18
N TYR A 176 -32.78 32.82 -4.05
CA TYR A 176 -32.88 34.07 -4.83
C TYR A 176 -33.86 33.97 -6.00
N LYS A 177 -34.36 32.78 -6.32
CA LYS A 177 -35.38 32.54 -7.35
C LYS A 177 -34.98 33.10 -8.72
N LEU A 178 -33.75 32.78 -9.15
CA LEU A 178 -33.16 33.24 -10.41
C LEU A 178 -33.73 32.55 -11.66
N GLU A 179 -34.65 31.60 -11.50
CA GLU A 179 -35.42 30.96 -12.59
C GLU A 179 -36.46 31.90 -13.24
N ARG A 180 -36.61 33.13 -12.72
CA ARG A 180 -37.58 34.12 -13.23
C ARG A 180 -37.00 34.92 -14.39
N LYS A 181 -37.87 35.44 -15.28
CA LYS A 181 -37.47 36.25 -16.45
C LYS A 181 -36.56 37.45 -16.10
N ASP A 182 -36.66 37.99 -14.89
CA ASP A 182 -35.90 39.17 -14.43
C ASP A 182 -34.60 38.82 -13.67
N TYR A 183 -34.07 37.61 -13.88
CA TYR A 183 -32.90 37.09 -13.17
C TYR A 183 -31.68 38.02 -13.16
N LYS A 184 -31.42 38.75 -14.25
CA LYS A 184 -30.29 39.70 -14.34
C LYS A 184 -30.43 40.85 -13.34
N VAL A 185 -31.65 41.35 -13.17
CA VAL A 185 -31.95 42.43 -12.23
C VAL A 185 -31.87 41.92 -10.81
N ILE A 186 -32.41 40.72 -10.55
CA ILE A 186 -32.36 40.08 -9.22
C ILE A 186 -30.90 39.83 -8.81
N ALA A 187 -30.09 39.25 -9.70
CA ALA A 187 -28.68 38.97 -9.46
C ALA A 187 -27.89 40.26 -9.21
N SER A 188 -28.07 41.29 -10.05
CA SER A 188 -27.38 42.57 -9.89
C SER A 188 -27.70 43.25 -8.55
N LYS A 189 -28.98 43.23 -8.15
CA LYS A 189 -29.40 43.75 -6.84
C LYS A 189 -28.75 42.99 -5.68
N LYS A 190 -28.72 41.65 -5.76
CA LYS A 190 -28.09 40.81 -4.74
C LYS A 190 -26.57 40.99 -4.67
N VAL A 191 -25.91 41.17 -5.82
CA VAL A 191 -24.48 41.50 -5.86
C VAL A 191 -24.21 42.81 -5.13
N GLN A 192 -25.02 43.84 -5.34
CA GLN A 192 -24.84 45.12 -4.63
C GLN A 192 -25.04 44.95 -3.13
N GLU A 193 -26.14 44.29 -2.71
CA GLU A 193 -26.40 44.01 -1.29
C GLU A 193 -25.25 43.26 -0.61
N LEU A 194 -24.65 42.28 -1.30
CA LEU A 194 -23.52 41.50 -0.78
C LEU A 194 -22.22 42.32 -0.73
N LYS A 195 -21.97 43.18 -1.72
CA LYS A 195 -20.81 44.10 -1.71
C LYS A 195 -20.89 45.10 -0.56
N ASP A 196 -22.07 45.68 -0.31
CA ASP A 196 -22.27 46.59 0.81
C ASP A 196 -22.02 45.91 2.16
N LEU A 197 -22.33 44.61 2.27
CA LEU A 197 -22.02 43.82 3.47
C LEU A 197 -20.52 43.55 3.62
N LEU A 198 -19.81 43.28 2.52
CA LEU A 198 -18.36 43.07 2.51
C LEU A 198 -17.61 44.34 2.92
N GLU A 199 -17.99 45.49 2.37
CA GLU A 199 -17.37 46.78 2.72
C GLU A 199 -17.55 47.09 4.22
N LYS A 200 -18.75 46.87 4.76
CA LYS A 200 -19.00 47.03 6.20
C LYS A 200 -18.18 46.08 7.07
N ALA A 201 -18.00 44.84 6.62
CA ALA A 201 -17.18 43.86 7.34
C ALA A 201 -15.71 44.25 7.32
N GLU A 202 -15.19 44.74 6.19
CA GLU A 202 -13.82 45.25 6.07
C GLU A 202 -13.58 46.48 6.94
N GLU A 203 -14.50 47.45 6.96
CA GLU A 203 -14.40 48.63 7.83
C GLU A 203 -14.39 48.23 9.32
N LYS A 204 -15.24 47.28 9.71
CA LYS A 204 -15.27 46.75 11.07
C LYS A 204 -13.95 46.06 11.43
N ALA A 205 -13.41 45.22 10.55
CA ALA A 205 -12.14 44.54 10.78
C ALA A 205 -10.99 45.55 10.93
N LYS A 206 -10.94 46.58 10.07
CA LYS A 206 -9.94 47.66 10.15
C LYS A 206 -10.03 48.43 11.47
N ASN A 207 -11.24 48.74 11.94
CA ASN A 207 -11.45 49.41 13.23
C ASN A 207 -10.98 48.57 14.43
N GLU A 208 -11.03 47.24 14.32
CA GLU A 208 -10.50 46.29 15.31
C GLU A 208 -8.99 46.02 15.13
N GLY A 209 -8.34 46.66 14.16
CA GLY A 209 -6.90 46.54 13.88
C GLY A 209 -6.52 45.30 13.06
N PHE A 210 -7.47 44.71 12.33
CA PHE A 210 -7.26 43.55 11.47
C PHE A 210 -7.43 43.88 10.00
N PHE A 211 -6.78 43.11 9.13
CA PHE A 211 -6.98 43.12 7.69
C PHE A 211 -7.36 41.73 7.20
N TYR A 212 -8.04 41.62 6.05
CA TYR A 212 -8.35 40.33 5.45
C TYR A 212 -7.30 39.92 4.42
N SER A 213 -6.94 38.64 4.44
CA SER A 213 -6.26 37.99 3.31
C SER A 213 -7.24 37.81 2.13
N LYS A 214 -6.75 37.29 1.00
CA LYS A 214 -7.62 36.93 -0.14
C LYS A 214 -8.70 35.90 0.22
N ASP A 215 -8.46 35.09 1.24
CA ASP A 215 -9.38 34.06 1.73
C ASP A 215 -10.17 34.49 2.97
N TYR A 216 -10.18 35.80 3.28
CA TYR A 216 -10.86 36.39 4.44
C TYR A 216 -10.34 35.86 5.79
N VAL A 217 -9.06 35.49 5.83
CA VAL A 217 -8.33 35.21 7.07
C VAL A 217 -8.01 36.54 7.75
N TYR A 218 -8.25 36.65 9.05
CA TYR A 218 -7.85 37.82 9.84
C TYR A 218 -6.32 37.88 9.96
N LEU A 219 -5.74 38.99 9.52
CA LEU A 219 -4.33 39.30 9.60
C LEU A 219 -4.09 40.40 10.64
N LYS A 220 -3.06 40.23 11.46
CA LYS A 220 -2.52 41.25 12.36
C LYS A 220 -1.01 41.33 12.13
N ASP A 221 -0.50 42.51 11.80
CA ASP A 221 0.91 42.73 11.44
C ASP A 221 1.39 41.76 10.32
N ASP A 222 0.58 41.60 9.26
CA ASP A 222 0.79 40.68 8.13
C ASP A 222 0.90 39.18 8.50
N LYS A 223 0.50 38.79 9.71
CA LYS A 223 0.46 37.40 10.15
C LYS A 223 -0.98 36.91 10.39
N PRO A 224 -1.32 35.67 10.02
CA PRO A 224 -2.61 35.07 10.34
C PRO A 224 -2.87 35.02 11.84
N VAL A 225 -4.06 35.44 12.25
CA VAL A 225 -4.54 35.28 13.63
C VAL A 225 -5.00 33.83 13.80
N MET A 226 -4.44 33.14 14.79
CA MET A 226 -4.82 31.77 15.13
C MET A 226 -5.86 31.77 16.24
N GLU A 227 -6.85 30.87 16.15
CA GLU A 227 -7.80 30.60 17.23
C GLU A 227 -8.13 29.11 17.33
N THR A 228 -8.35 28.65 18.57
CA THR A 228 -8.79 27.27 18.80
C THR A 228 -10.29 27.15 18.56
N ARG A 229 -10.68 26.66 17.38
CA ARG A 229 -12.08 26.57 16.95
C ARG A 229 -12.44 25.18 16.43
N LYS A 230 -13.74 24.96 16.19
CA LYS A 230 -14.25 23.82 15.43
C LYS A 230 -14.48 24.22 13.97
N LEU A 231 -14.52 23.23 13.09
CA LEU A 231 -14.96 23.42 11.72
C LEU A 231 -16.44 23.86 11.70
N THR A 232 -16.74 24.84 10.86
CA THR A 232 -18.11 25.28 10.57
C THR A 232 -18.83 24.25 9.70
N LYS A 233 -20.16 24.30 9.65
CA LYS A 233 -20.95 23.42 8.76
C LYS A 233 -20.58 23.61 7.28
N GLU A 234 -20.22 24.84 6.89
CA GLU A 234 -19.78 25.17 5.54
C GLU A 234 -18.48 24.44 5.19
N GLU A 235 -17.46 24.54 6.06
CA GLU A 235 -16.18 23.87 5.86
C GLU A 235 -16.34 22.35 5.80
N ILE A 236 -17.13 21.77 6.70
CA ILE A 236 -17.38 20.33 6.72
C ILE A 236 -18.01 19.88 5.40
N ASP A 237 -19.04 20.57 4.90
CA ASP A 237 -19.71 20.21 3.65
C ASP A 237 -18.76 20.33 2.44
N LEU A 238 -17.93 21.37 2.40
CA LEU A 238 -16.90 21.54 1.36
C LEU A 238 -15.87 20.40 1.38
N ILE A 239 -15.36 20.02 2.55
CA ILE A 239 -14.41 18.91 2.71
C ILE A 239 -15.05 17.60 2.26
N VAL A 240 -16.26 17.32 2.75
CA VAL A 240 -17.02 16.09 2.42
C VAL A 240 -17.24 15.99 0.90
N ARG A 241 -17.58 17.09 0.24
CA ARG A 241 -17.79 17.13 -1.21
C ARG A 241 -16.50 16.97 -2.00
N ARG A 242 -15.41 17.58 -1.55
CA ARG A 242 -14.10 17.38 -2.16
C ARG A 242 -13.70 15.90 -2.12
N VAL A 243 -13.77 15.27 -0.96
CA VAL A 243 -13.40 13.84 -0.85
C VAL A 243 -14.38 12.93 -1.58
N SER A 244 -15.68 13.26 -1.61
CA SER A 244 -16.66 12.46 -2.34
C SER A 244 -16.46 12.50 -3.86
N ARG A 245 -15.95 13.61 -4.41
CA ARG A 245 -15.49 13.70 -5.81
C ARG A 245 -14.27 12.83 -6.06
N ILE A 246 -13.26 12.90 -5.18
CA ILE A 246 -12.03 12.10 -5.28
C ILE A 246 -12.34 10.60 -5.37
N VAL A 247 -13.21 10.09 -4.47
CA VAL A 247 -13.57 8.66 -4.44
C VAL A 247 -14.74 8.28 -5.36
N LYS A 248 -15.34 9.25 -6.06
CA LYS A 248 -16.52 9.10 -6.94
C LYS A 248 -17.76 8.53 -6.23
N ILE A 249 -18.08 9.02 -5.03
CA ILE A 249 -19.25 8.60 -4.24
C ILE A 249 -20.34 9.68 -4.10
N GLY A 250 -20.15 10.84 -4.74
CA GLY A 250 -21.02 12.02 -4.60
C GLY A 250 -22.51 11.81 -4.95
N MET A 251 -22.87 10.78 -5.74
CA MET A 251 -24.28 10.48 -6.05
C MET A 251 -24.99 9.66 -4.96
N PHE A 252 -24.27 9.18 -3.95
CA PHE A 252 -24.81 8.29 -2.91
C PHE A 252 -24.85 8.96 -1.53
N MET A 253 -24.70 10.29 -1.45
CA MET A 253 -24.52 11.02 -0.18
C MET A 253 -25.66 10.81 0.82
N ASP A 254 -26.90 10.65 0.34
CA ASP A 254 -28.09 10.46 1.16
C ASP A 254 -28.42 8.99 1.46
N ARG A 255 -27.63 8.04 0.93
CA ARG A 255 -27.84 6.61 1.14
C ARG A 255 -27.22 6.12 2.44
N TYR A 256 -27.76 5.03 2.97
CA TYR A 256 -27.19 4.30 4.10
C TYR A 256 -26.23 3.20 3.62
N PRO A 257 -25.25 2.76 4.44
CA PRO A 257 -24.31 1.70 4.06
C PRO A 257 -24.98 0.41 3.56
N ALA A 258 -26.14 0.05 4.11
CA ALA A 258 -26.90 -1.14 3.70
C ALA A 258 -27.45 -1.05 2.25
N GLU A 259 -27.52 0.14 1.66
CA GLU A 259 -28.00 0.41 0.30
C GLU A 259 -26.87 0.49 -0.74
N LEU A 260 -25.63 0.20 -0.31
CA LEU A 260 -24.41 0.31 -1.12
C LEU A 260 -23.79 -1.06 -1.38
N SER A 261 -23.13 -1.21 -2.53
CA SER A 261 -22.28 -2.37 -2.82
C SER A 261 -21.01 -2.36 -1.94
N GLY A 262 -20.33 -3.51 -1.82
CA GLY A 262 -19.10 -3.60 -1.02
C GLY A 262 -18.01 -2.60 -1.44
N GLY A 263 -17.84 -2.37 -2.75
CA GLY A 263 -16.88 -1.39 -3.27
C GLY A 263 -17.30 0.05 -3.02
N GLN A 264 -18.60 0.34 -3.07
CA GLN A 264 -19.14 1.64 -2.69
C GLN A 264 -18.94 1.91 -1.20
N GLN A 265 -19.20 0.94 -0.32
CA GLN A 265 -18.91 1.06 1.11
C GLN A 265 -17.42 1.31 1.36
N GLN A 266 -16.53 0.62 0.65
CA GLN A 266 -15.10 0.86 0.76
C GLN A 266 -14.72 2.30 0.34
N ARG A 267 -15.27 2.80 -0.77
CA ARG A 267 -15.07 4.20 -1.21
C ARG A 267 -15.52 5.20 -0.13
N VAL A 268 -16.63 4.93 0.57
CA VAL A 268 -17.08 5.75 1.71
C VAL A 268 -16.07 5.70 2.87
N ALA A 269 -15.56 4.52 3.20
CA ALA A 269 -14.57 4.37 4.27
C ALA A 269 -13.24 5.07 3.94
N ILE A 270 -12.79 5.00 2.69
CA ILE A 270 -11.63 5.75 2.18
C ILE A 270 -11.90 7.26 2.28
N ALA A 271 -13.06 7.74 1.81
CA ALA A 271 -13.41 9.16 1.88
C ALA A 271 -13.42 9.69 3.33
N ARG A 272 -14.00 8.92 4.26
CA ARG A 272 -13.97 9.25 5.69
C ARG A 272 -12.55 9.35 6.22
N THR A 273 -11.65 8.48 5.77
CA THR A 273 -10.26 8.45 6.22
C THR A 273 -9.43 9.59 5.62
N LEU A 274 -9.74 10.01 4.39
CA LEU A 274 -9.09 11.14 3.70
C LEU A 274 -9.62 12.50 4.13
N ALA A 275 -10.83 12.59 4.66
CA ALA A 275 -11.48 13.85 5.02
C ALA A 275 -10.64 14.76 5.95
N PRO A 276 -9.94 14.24 6.97
CA PRO A 276 -9.07 15.06 7.83
C PRO A 276 -7.71 15.46 7.21
N GLU A 277 -7.46 15.12 5.94
CA GLU A 277 -6.16 15.33 5.27
C GLU A 277 -4.98 14.70 6.04
N PRO A 278 -5.01 13.37 6.29
CA PRO A 278 -3.94 12.73 7.02
C PRO A 278 -2.62 12.78 6.24
N THR A 279 -1.50 12.96 6.94
CA THR A 279 -0.18 12.96 6.33
C THR A 279 0.31 11.55 5.96
N VAL A 280 -0.25 10.53 6.60
CA VAL A 280 0.03 9.12 6.35
C VAL A 280 -1.28 8.34 6.38
N LEU A 281 -1.47 7.45 5.41
CA LEU A 281 -2.64 6.59 5.31
C LEU A 281 -2.24 5.12 5.53
N PHE A 282 -2.80 4.50 6.56
CA PHE A 282 -2.61 3.09 6.90
C PHE A 282 -3.81 2.27 6.41
N MET A 283 -3.56 1.10 5.83
CA MET A 283 -4.61 0.17 5.41
C MET A 283 -4.29 -1.26 5.84
N ASP A 284 -5.20 -1.88 6.59
CA ASP A 284 -5.06 -3.26 7.07
C ASP A 284 -5.98 -4.18 6.25
N GLU A 285 -5.42 -4.85 5.23
CA GLU A 285 -6.13 -5.76 4.31
C GLU A 285 -7.45 -5.22 3.74
N PRO A 286 -7.49 -4.00 3.17
CA PRO A 286 -8.75 -3.33 2.83
C PRO A 286 -9.52 -4.00 1.67
N LEU A 287 -8.89 -4.92 0.93
CA LEU A 287 -9.47 -5.60 -0.24
C LEU A 287 -9.86 -7.07 0.03
N SER A 288 -9.57 -7.61 1.22
CA SER A 288 -9.75 -9.05 1.51
C SER A 288 -11.20 -9.50 1.37
N ASN A 289 -12.15 -8.63 1.70
CA ASN A 289 -13.59 -8.95 1.73
C ASN A 289 -14.29 -8.78 0.38
N LEU A 290 -13.56 -8.40 -0.67
CA LEU A 290 -14.11 -8.14 -2.00
C LEU A 290 -13.95 -9.34 -2.94
N ASP A 291 -14.84 -9.45 -3.92
CA ASP A 291 -14.70 -10.40 -5.03
C ASP A 291 -13.54 -10.02 -5.98
N ALA A 292 -13.11 -10.97 -6.81
CA ALA A 292 -11.94 -10.79 -7.67
C ALA A 292 -12.08 -9.61 -8.66
N LYS A 293 -13.27 -9.39 -9.24
CA LYS A 293 -13.48 -8.31 -10.22
C LYS A 293 -13.40 -6.95 -9.54
N LEU A 294 -14.03 -6.83 -8.38
CA LEU A 294 -14.05 -5.61 -7.60
C LEU A 294 -12.69 -5.31 -6.96
N ARG A 295 -11.91 -6.33 -6.58
CA ARG A 295 -10.52 -6.15 -6.14
C ARG A 295 -9.68 -5.48 -7.23
N LEU A 296 -9.78 -5.92 -8.49
CA LEU A 296 -9.03 -5.31 -9.60
C LEU A 296 -9.39 -3.84 -9.81
N GLU A 297 -10.69 -3.52 -9.79
CA GLU A 297 -11.18 -2.14 -9.89
C GLU A 297 -10.64 -1.28 -8.75
N MET A 298 -10.77 -1.76 -7.50
CA MET A 298 -10.36 -1.00 -6.32
C MET A 298 -8.83 -0.86 -6.20
N ARG A 299 -8.03 -1.83 -6.68
CA ARG A 299 -6.57 -1.67 -6.80
C ARG A 299 -6.21 -0.49 -7.70
N SER A 300 -6.85 -0.42 -8.87
CA SER A 300 -6.61 0.66 -9.83
C SER A 300 -7.01 2.02 -9.25
N GLU A 301 -8.12 2.07 -8.51
CA GLU A 301 -8.58 3.27 -7.81
C GLU A 301 -7.64 3.67 -6.66
N LEU A 302 -7.12 2.73 -5.87
CA LEU A 302 -6.14 3.02 -4.82
C LEU A 302 -4.83 3.60 -5.37
N GLN A 303 -4.36 3.06 -6.50
CA GLN A 303 -3.17 3.59 -7.18
C GLN A 303 -3.41 5.02 -7.67
N ARG A 304 -4.57 5.28 -8.29
CA ARG A 304 -4.98 6.64 -8.70
C ARG A 304 -5.05 7.58 -7.51
N LEU A 305 -5.66 7.15 -6.40
CA LEU A 305 -5.79 7.97 -5.19
C LEU A 305 -4.43 8.32 -4.58
N HIS A 306 -3.49 7.38 -4.55
CA HIS A 306 -2.13 7.65 -4.08
C HIS A 306 -1.46 8.75 -4.93
N LEU A 307 -1.56 8.65 -6.27
CA LEU A 307 -1.02 9.66 -7.19
C LEU A 307 -1.72 11.02 -7.08
N GLU A 308 -3.04 11.05 -6.90
CA GLU A 308 -3.83 12.30 -6.77
C GLU A 308 -3.59 12.99 -5.41
N THR A 309 -3.39 12.23 -4.33
CA THR A 309 -3.24 12.80 -2.97
C THR A 309 -1.79 13.12 -2.61
N GLY A 310 -0.82 12.42 -3.21
CA GLY A 310 0.60 12.53 -2.84
C GLY A 310 0.90 12.07 -1.41
N SER A 311 0.01 11.26 -0.82
CA SER A 311 0.10 10.78 0.55
C SER A 311 0.92 9.51 0.67
N THR A 312 1.75 9.41 1.71
CA THR A 312 2.45 8.18 2.09
C THR A 312 1.43 7.12 2.50
N PHE A 313 1.42 5.99 1.81
CA PHE A 313 0.52 4.86 2.06
C PHE A 313 1.32 3.69 2.65
N VAL A 314 0.82 3.12 3.73
CA VAL A 314 1.33 1.85 4.27
C VAL A 314 0.20 0.83 4.27
N TYR A 315 0.37 -0.20 3.46
CA TYR A 315 -0.66 -1.16 3.09
C TYR A 315 -0.27 -2.55 3.57
N VAL A 316 -1.14 -3.26 4.30
CA VAL A 316 -0.92 -4.66 4.69
C VAL A 316 -1.73 -5.57 3.78
N THR A 317 -1.09 -6.62 3.29
CA THR A 317 -1.77 -7.69 2.55
C THR A 317 -1.07 -9.03 2.69
N HIS A 318 -1.83 -10.09 2.40
CA HIS A 318 -1.33 -11.43 2.16
C HIS A 318 -1.29 -11.80 0.67
N ASP A 319 -1.87 -10.96 -0.21
CA ASP A 319 -1.89 -11.19 -1.65
C ASP A 319 -0.64 -10.58 -2.30
N GLN A 320 0.22 -11.45 -2.83
CA GLN A 320 1.44 -11.03 -3.53
C GLN A 320 1.12 -10.13 -4.74
N MET A 321 0.04 -10.39 -5.48
CA MET A 321 -0.32 -9.56 -6.64
C MET A 321 -0.65 -8.12 -6.22
N GLU A 322 -1.24 -7.92 -5.03
CA GLU A 322 -1.47 -6.57 -4.50
C GLU A 322 -0.16 -5.86 -4.19
N ALA A 323 0.75 -6.55 -3.52
CA ALA A 323 2.07 -6.01 -3.21
C ALA A 323 2.86 -5.68 -4.49
N MET A 324 2.80 -6.56 -5.49
CA MET A 324 3.54 -6.39 -6.74
C MET A 324 3.01 -5.26 -7.63
N THR A 325 1.72 -4.94 -7.55
CA THR A 325 1.08 -3.95 -8.44
C THR A 325 0.92 -2.58 -7.80
N LEU A 326 0.71 -2.51 -6.49
CA LEU A 326 0.47 -1.25 -5.77
C LEU A 326 1.74 -0.63 -5.20
N ALA A 327 2.69 -1.46 -4.77
CA ALA A 327 3.79 -0.97 -3.96
C ALA A 327 4.89 -0.31 -4.78
N THR A 328 5.41 0.79 -4.27
CA THR A 328 6.73 1.32 -4.63
C THR A 328 7.85 0.47 -4.02
N LYS A 329 7.65 -0.01 -2.77
CA LYS A 329 8.53 -0.93 -2.07
C LYS A 329 7.72 -1.95 -1.27
N ILE A 330 8.18 -3.20 -1.28
CA ILE A 330 7.60 -4.31 -0.52
C ILE A 330 8.49 -4.58 0.69
N CYS A 331 7.90 -4.52 1.88
CA CYS A 331 8.49 -4.95 3.14
C CYS A 331 8.01 -6.37 3.43
N LEU A 332 8.84 -7.36 3.09
CA LEU A 332 8.53 -8.77 3.30
C LEU A 332 8.97 -9.19 4.69
N ILE A 333 8.03 -9.67 5.50
CA ILE A 333 8.24 -10.04 6.90
C ILE A 333 7.91 -11.52 7.08
N ASP A 334 8.78 -12.23 7.81
CA ASP A 334 8.52 -13.59 8.29
C ASP A 334 8.84 -13.71 9.78
N ASN A 335 7.93 -14.33 10.54
CA ASN A 335 8.10 -14.55 11.99
C ASN A 335 8.58 -13.32 12.79
N GLY A 336 8.08 -12.13 12.44
CA GLY A 336 8.41 -10.86 13.07
C GLY A 336 9.73 -10.22 12.62
N ILE A 337 10.42 -10.82 11.65
CA ILE A 337 11.73 -10.39 11.15
C ILE A 337 11.60 -9.91 9.70
N LEU A 338 12.25 -8.78 9.40
CA LEU A 338 12.36 -8.28 8.04
C LEU A 338 13.24 -9.19 7.19
N GLN A 339 12.69 -9.72 6.10
CA GLN A 339 13.41 -10.59 5.15
C GLN A 339 14.01 -9.78 4.00
N GLN A 340 13.23 -8.83 3.47
CA GLN A 340 13.65 -7.96 2.37
C GLN A 340 12.80 -6.69 2.31
N TYR A 341 13.41 -5.56 1.92
CA TYR A 341 12.72 -4.29 1.70
C TYR A 341 13.23 -3.63 0.41
N ASP A 342 12.60 -3.95 -0.71
CA ASP A 342 13.02 -3.49 -2.04
C ASP A 342 11.80 -3.24 -2.95
N ALA A 343 12.02 -2.70 -4.15
CA ALA A 343 10.98 -2.53 -5.16
C ALA A 343 10.41 -3.90 -5.61
N PRO A 344 9.14 -3.98 -6.05
CA PRO A 344 8.51 -5.24 -6.43
C PRO A 344 9.34 -6.15 -7.37
N LEU A 345 9.86 -5.57 -8.46
CA LEU A 345 10.63 -6.32 -9.44
C LEU A 345 12.00 -6.76 -8.89
N ASP A 346 12.58 -6.01 -7.97
CA ASP A 346 13.84 -6.38 -7.31
C ASP A 346 13.62 -7.54 -6.33
N VAL A 347 12.52 -7.52 -5.56
CA VAL A 347 12.14 -8.63 -4.69
C VAL A 347 11.90 -9.91 -5.50
N TYR A 348 11.27 -9.79 -6.67
CA TYR A 348 11.01 -10.93 -7.56
C TYR A 348 12.29 -11.48 -8.22
N ALA A 349 13.10 -10.60 -8.80
CA ALA A 349 14.27 -10.96 -9.61
C ALA A 349 15.51 -11.29 -8.77
N LYS A 350 15.66 -10.66 -7.60
CA LYS A 350 16.82 -10.81 -6.73
C LYS A 350 16.37 -11.00 -5.26
N PRO A 351 15.74 -12.14 -4.95
CA PRO A 351 15.38 -12.49 -3.58
C PRO A 351 16.62 -12.69 -2.70
N ASN A 352 16.63 -12.14 -1.48
CA ASN A 352 17.76 -12.23 -0.55
C ASN A 352 17.98 -13.64 0.02
N ASN A 353 16.94 -14.47 0.04
CA ASN A 353 17.00 -15.82 0.58
C ASN A 353 15.93 -16.73 -0.05
N LEU A 354 16.01 -18.02 0.27
CA LEU A 354 15.09 -19.06 -0.22
C LEU A 354 13.62 -18.77 0.12
N PHE A 355 13.34 -18.22 1.29
CA PHE A 355 11.97 -17.85 1.67
C PHE A 355 11.42 -16.76 0.76
N VAL A 356 12.17 -15.69 0.48
CA VAL A 356 11.69 -14.63 -0.42
C VAL A 356 11.46 -15.18 -1.84
N ALA A 357 12.37 -16.04 -2.30
CA ALA A 357 12.28 -16.65 -3.62
C ALA A 357 11.03 -17.53 -3.78
N ASP A 358 10.74 -18.35 -2.76
CA ASP A 358 9.56 -19.22 -2.71
C ASP A 358 8.27 -18.40 -2.56
N PHE A 359 8.30 -17.42 -1.66
CA PHE A 359 7.11 -16.68 -1.27
C PHE A 359 6.64 -15.68 -2.32
N VAL A 360 7.52 -15.15 -3.18
CA VAL A 360 7.12 -14.13 -4.17
C VAL A 360 7.16 -14.71 -5.57
N GLY A 361 6.00 -14.85 -6.21
CA GLY A 361 5.84 -15.34 -7.57
C GLY A 361 4.70 -16.36 -7.69
N ASN A 362 3.91 -16.25 -8.76
CA ASN A 362 2.87 -17.23 -9.07
C ASN A 362 2.86 -17.49 -10.59
N PRO A 363 3.29 -18.67 -11.08
CA PRO A 363 3.63 -19.87 -10.30
C PRO A 363 4.91 -19.75 -9.44
N ALA A 364 5.04 -20.61 -8.44
CA ALA A 364 6.19 -20.61 -7.54
C ALA A 364 7.50 -20.93 -8.27
N ILE A 365 8.63 -20.49 -7.70
CA ILE A 365 9.96 -20.78 -8.25
C ILE A 365 10.27 -22.28 -8.19
N ASN A 366 11.02 -22.79 -9.17
CA ASN A 366 11.57 -24.14 -9.10
C ASN A 366 12.86 -24.12 -8.28
N PHE A 367 12.97 -24.99 -7.30
CA PHE A 367 14.22 -25.25 -6.59
C PHE A 367 14.84 -26.56 -7.06
N ILE A 368 16.14 -26.52 -7.32
CA ILE A 368 16.96 -27.66 -7.71
C ILE A 368 18.14 -27.71 -6.76
N GLU A 369 18.33 -28.83 -6.07
CA GLU A 369 19.54 -29.02 -5.27
C GLU A 369 20.73 -29.26 -6.19
N ALA A 370 21.86 -28.67 -5.82
CA ALA A 370 23.06 -28.70 -6.63
C ALA A 370 24.28 -28.90 -5.73
N LYS A 371 25.24 -29.71 -6.18
CA LYS A 371 26.49 -29.92 -5.45
C LYS A 371 27.70 -29.72 -6.33
N GLY A 372 28.72 -29.01 -5.83
CA GLY A 372 29.98 -28.88 -6.54
C GLY A 372 30.84 -27.71 -6.11
N LYS A 373 31.76 -27.29 -6.99
CA LYS A 373 32.84 -26.35 -6.65
C LYS A 373 33.03 -25.29 -7.72
N GLN A 374 33.56 -24.15 -7.28
CA GLN A 374 34.00 -23.11 -8.17
C GLN A 374 35.32 -23.51 -8.86
N ASN A 375 35.40 -23.27 -10.17
CA ASN A 375 36.60 -23.48 -10.97
C ASN A 375 37.49 -22.23 -11.01
N ASP A 376 38.69 -22.36 -11.59
CA ASP A 376 39.69 -21.27 -11.65
C ASP A 376 39.23 -20.05 -12.46
N VAL A 377 38.25 -20.23 -13.36
CA VAL A 377 37.68 -19.16 -14.20
C VAL A 377 36.57 -18.39 -13.47
N GLY A 378 36.09 -18.92 -12.34
CA GLY A 378 35.04 -18.33 -11.51
C GLY A 378 33.64 -18.89 -11.78
N ASN A 379 33.48 -19.82 -12.72
CA ASN A 379 32.24 -20.56 -12.91
C ASN A 379 32.11 -21.65 -11.85
N ILE A 380 30.89 -22.11 -11.61
CA ILE A 380 30.62 -23.12 -10.58
C ILE A 380 30.16 -24.39 -11.30
N GLU A 381 30.97 -25.43 -11.21
CA GLU A 381 30.63 -26.74 -11.74
C GLU A 381 29.74 -27.43 -10.72
N LEU A 382 28.52 -27.77 -11.14
CA LEU A 382 27.50 -28.33 -10.28
C LEU A 382 26.93 -29.62 -10.89
N GLU A 383 26.55 -30.52 -10.00
CA GLU A 383 25.77 -31.70 -10.30
C GLU A 383 24.36 -31.48 -9.77
N ILE A 384 23.35 -31.65 -10.63
CA ILE A 384 21.92 -31.50 -10.32
C ILE A 384 21.17 -32.78 -10.66
N PHE A 385 20.00 -32.97 -10.03
CA PHE A 385 19.18 -34.18 -10.17
C PHE A 385 20.03 -35.44 -9.92
N ASP A 386 19.78 -36.52 -10.64
CA ASP A 386 20.50 -37.78 -10.55
C ASP A 386 21.76 -37.78 -11.45
N GLY A 387 22.65 -36.79 -11.25
CA GLY A 387 23.99 -36.77 -11.85
C GLY A 387 24.18 -35.91 -13.10
N THR A 388 23.23 -35.03 -13.41
CA THR A 388 23.35 -34.12 -14.55
C THR A 388 24.38 -33.03 -14.27
N LYS A 389 25.44 -32.96 -15.08
CA LYS A 389 26.49 -31.95 -14.93
C LYS A 389 26.11 -30.65 -15.61
N ILE A 390 26.18 -29.57 -14.85
CA ILE A 390 25.96 -28.21 -15.33
C ILE A 390 27.12 -27.30 -14.97
N GLU A 391 27.20 -26.18 -15.67
CA GLU A 391 28.06 -25.06 -15.34
C GLU A 391 27.18 -23.85 -15.04
N PHE A 392 27.23 -23.36 -13.80
CA PHE A 392 26.61 -22.10 -13.43
C PHE A 392 27.61 -20.96 -13.66
N ILE A 393 27.21 -19.97 -14.46
CA ILE A 393 28.03 -18.85 -14.88
C ILE A 393 27.51 -17.59 -14.18
N PRO A 394 28.15 -17.12 -13.09
CA PRO A 394 27.71 -15.93 -12.37
C PRO A 394 27.73 -14.67 -13.25
N ASN A 395 26.73 -13.80 -13.09
CA ASN A 395 26.67 -12.51 -13.79
C ASN A 395 27.77 -11.53 -13.38
N GLY A 396 28.34 -11.71 -12.19
CA GLY A 396 29.41 -10.89 -11.64
C GLY A 396 30.52 -11.75 -11.05
N LYS A 397 31.66 -11.12 -10.75
CA LYS A 397 32.76 -11.82 -10.06
C LYS A 397 32.33 -12.18 -8.65
N VAL A 398 32.16 -13.47 -8.39
CA VAL A 398 31.84 -14.02 -7.07
C VAL A 398 32.94 -15.00 -6.71
N ASP A 399 33.50 -14.90 -5.52
CA ASP A 399 34.38 -15.91 -4.93
C ASP A 399 33.62 -16.54 -3.78
N ILE A 400 33.33 -17.84 -3.88
CA ILE A 400 32.48 -18.55 -2.92
C ILE A 400 33.12 -18.59 -1.53
N ASN A 401 34.43 -18.75 -1.44
CA ASN A 401 35.14 -18.78 -0.16
C ASN A 401 35.09 -17.42 0.53
N GLN A 402 35.35 -16.34 -0.23
CA GLN A 402 35.23 -14.97 0.28
C GLN A 402 33.79 -14.64 0.68
N TRP A 403 32.80 -15.12 -0.09
CA TRP A 403 31.39 -14.96 0.26
C TRP A 403 31.08 -15.62 1.61
N TYR A 404 31.50 -16.87 1.83
CA TYR A 404 31.30 -17.55 3.12
C TYR A 404 32.03 -16.86 4.28
N GLN A 405 33.25 -16.36 4.07
CA GLN A 405 33.99 -15.61 5.10
C GLN A 405 33.24 -14.32 5.49
N LYS A 406 32.70 -13.60 4.50
CA LYS A 406 31.89 -12.40 4.74
C LYS A 406 30.60 -12.74 5.52
N GLN A 407 29.91 -13.81 5.17
CA GLN A 407 28.70 -14.25 5.89
C GLN A 407 29.01 -14.66 7.34
N ALA A 408 30.08 -15.42 7.57
CA ALA A 408 30.52 -15.81 8.91
C ALA A 408 30.79 -14.59 9.80
N SER A 409 31.47 -13.56 9.27
CA SER A 409 31.72 -12.31 10.00
C SER A 409 30.42 -11.56 10.37
N ILE A 410 29.41 -11.57 9.49
CA ILE A 410 28.10 -10.97 9.76
C ILE A 410 27.38 -11.75 10.87
N ASP A 411 27.40 -13.08 10.79
CA ASP A 411 26.74 -13.95 11.77
C ASP A 411 27.40 -13.87 13.15
N GLU A 412 28.73 -13.75 13.21
CA GLU A 412 29.47 -13.52 14.46
C GLU A 412 29.07 -12.18 15.09
N LYS A 413 28.99 -11.10 14.32
CA LYS A 413 28.53 -9.80 14.82
C LYS A 413 27.10 -9.87 15.35
N LYS A 414 26.18 -10.52 14.62
CA LYS A 414 24.79 -10.70 15.07
C LYS A 414 24.73 -11.49 16.38
N LYS A 415 25.51 -12.58 16.50
CA LYS A 415 25.62 -13.38 17.74
C LYS A 415 26.20 -12.58 18.90
N GLU A 416 27.19 -11.73 18.67
CA GLU A 416 27.75 -10.84 19.70
C GLU A 416 26.70 -9.84 20.19
N GLU A 417 25.94 -9.24 19.27
CA GLU A 417 24.84 -8.33 19.61
C GLU A 417 23.71 -9.04 20.37
N GLU A 418 23.34 -10.24 19.96
CA GLU A 418 22.38 -11.09 20.67
C GLU A 418 22.88 -11.47 22.07
N THR A 419 24.16 -11.85 22.21
CA THR A 419 24.77 -12.17 23.51
C THR A 419 24.79 -10.95 24.43
N LYS A 420 25.10 -9.76 23.88
CA LYS A 420 24.99 -8.49 24.61
C LYS A 420 23.55 -8.23 25.05
N LYS A 421 22.55 -8.48 24.20
CA LYS A 421 21.13 -8.34 24.53
C LYS A 421 20.69 -9.32 25.62
N ILE A 422 21.11 -10.59 25.54
CA ILE A 422 20.82 -11.63 26.56
C ILE A 422 21.33 -11.20 27.95
N ASN A 423 22.52 -10.58 27.98
CA ASN A 423 23.13 -10.10 29.22
C ASN A 423 22.54 -8.77 29.74
N GLN A 424 21.64 -8.12 29.01
CA GLN A 424 20.98 -6.90 29.47
C GLN A 424 19.84 -7.19 30.46
N LYS A 425 19.71 -6.32 31.46
CA LYS A 425 18.64 -6.40 32.47
C LYS A 425 17.27 -6.18 31.79
N GLY A 426 16.39 -7.17 31.88
CA GLY A 426 15.05 -7.12 31.27
C GLY A 426 14.90 -7.88 29.95
N TYR A 427 15.95 -8.58 29.49
CA TYR A 427 15.84 -9.51 28.36
C TYR A 427 14.87 -10.66 28.67
N VAL A 428 14.09 -11.04 27.67
CA VAL A 428 13.16 -12.18 27.74
C VAL A 428 13.48 -13.12 26.59
N GLU A 429 13.76 -14.38 26.93
CA GLU A 429 14.07 -15.41 25.94
C GLU A 429 12.88 -15.62 24.99
N LYS A 430 13.17 -15.59 23.68
CA LYS A 430 12.19 -15.72 22.60
C LYS A 430 11.72 -17.17 22.49
N ALA A 431 10.41 -17.39 22.61
CA ALA A 431 9.79 -18.70 22.47
C ALA A 431 9.69 -19.18 21.01
N ASN A 432 9.40 -18.26 20.08
CA ASN A 432 9.38 -18.55 18.65
C ASN A 432 10.79 -18.52 18.06
N LYS A 433 11.40 -19.70 17.88
CA LYS A 433 12.74 -19.82 17.30
C LYS A 433 12.72 -19.51 15.80
N GLU A 434 13.79 -18.89 15.32
CA GLU A 434 14.09 -18.84 13.88
C GLU A 434 14.34 -20.28 13.41
N VAL A 435 13.47 -20.80 12.54
CA VAL A 435 13.66 -22.12 11.91
C VAL A 435 14.15 -21.87 10.49
N SER A 436 15.14 -22.62 10.04
CA SER A 436 15.57 -22.59 8.64
C SER A 436 14.37 -22.84 7.74
N PHE A 437 14.15 -21.96 6.77
CA PHE A 437 13.06 -22.10 5.83
C PHE A 437 13.17 -23.45 5.10
N LYS A 438 12.12 -24.26 5.19
CA LYS A 438 12.03 -25.53 4.47
C LYS A 438 11.37 -25.27 3.12
N TYR A 439 12.20 -25.16 2.09
CA TYR A 439 11.73 -25.09 0.71
C TYR A 439 11.23 -26.46 0.25
N ARG A 440 10.28 -26.49 -0.69
CA ARG A 440 9.69 -27.73 -1.19
C ARG A 440 10.17 -27.98 -2.61
N ILE A 441 10.76 -29.15 -2.85
CA ILE A 441 11.05 -29.65 -4.20
C ILE A 441 9.92 -30.61 -4.57
N PRO A 442 9.11 -30.30 -5.61
CA PRO A 442 8.04 -31.20 -6.02
C PRO A 442 8.64 -32.48 -6.65
N LEU A 443 8.22 -33.64 -6.14
CA LEU A 443 8.59 -34.96 -6.65
C LEU A 443 7.35 -35.68 -7.21
N ILE A 444 7.55 -36.68 -8.07
CA ILE A 444 6.46 -37.49 -8.64
C ILE A 444 5.86 -38.41 -7.58
N ASP A 445 6.71 -39.07 -6.79
CA ASP A 445 6.29 -39.87 -5.64
C ASP A 445 6.23 -39.01 -4.37
N GLU A 446 5.06 -38.97 -3.70
CA GLU A 446 4.80 -38.12 -2.52
C GLU A 446 5.52 -38.54 -1.22
N GLN A 447 6.36 -39.59 -1.26
CA GLN A 447 7.17 -39.99 -0.12
C GLN A 447 8.39 -39.07 0.02
N GLN A 448 8.17 -37.87 0.56
CA GLN A 448 9.24 -37.16 1.25
C GLN A 448 9.30 -37.72 2.67
N ASP A 449 10.22 -38.65 2.91
CA ASP A 449 10.73 -38.84 4.26
C ASP A 449 11.35 -37.50 4.69
N PHE A 450 10.88 -36.97 5.81
CA PHE A 450 11.52 -35.85 6.51
C PHE A 450 12.81 -36.36 7.18
N ASP A 451 13.66 -37.05 6.42
CA ASP A 451 14.92 -37.54 6.94
C ASP A 451 15.77 -36.35 7.35
N ASP A 452 16.36 -36.48 8.53
CA ASP A 452 17.23 -35.49 9.14
C ASP A 452 18.28 -35.06 8.12
N VAL A 453 18.40 -33.73 7.99
CA VAL A 453 19.34 -33.04 7.11
C VAL A 453 20.71 -33.73 7.16
N GLU A 454 21.08 -34.39 6.05
CA GLU A 454 22.44 -34.88 5.81
C GLU A 454 23.46 -33.75 6.06
N ASN A 455 24.71 -34.09 6.36
CA ASN A 455 25.80 -33.13 6.61
C ASN A 455 25.98 -32.10 5.47
N VAL A 456 25.23 -30.99 5.51
CA VAL A 456 25.28 -29.92 4.50
C VAL A 456 26.65 -29.23 4.58
N THR A 457 27.33 -29.19 3.44
CA THR A 457 28.66 -28.62 3.27
C THR A 457 28.60 -27.27 2.54
N LYS A 458 29.76 -26.61 2.43
CA LYS A 458 29.91 -25.37 1.62
C LYS A 458 29.85 -25.61 0.11
N GLU A 459 29.76 -26.87 -0.30
CA GLU A 459 29.66 -27.30 -1.71
C GLU A 459 28.22 -27.62 -2.09
N ASP A 460 27.28 -27.53 -1.14
CA ASP A 460 25.86 -27.77 -1.36
C ASP A 460 25.12 -26.43 -1.57
N PHE A 461 24.47 -26.32 -2.72
CA PHE A 461 23.75 -25.15 -3.19
C PHE A 461 22.29 -25.52 -3.53
N VAL A 462 21.47 -24.48 -3.65
CA VAL A 462 20.13 -24.57 -4.20
C VAL A 462 20.04 -23.57 -5.34
N ILE A 463 19.62 -24.03 -6.51
CA ILE A 463 19.36 -23.18 -7.68
C ILE A 463 17.87 -22.89 -7.73
N GLY A 464 17.51 -21.61 -7.71
CA GLY A 464 16.16 -21.13 -7.98
C GLY A 464 16.02 -20.70 -9.44
N ILE A 465 15.03 -21.27 -10.14
CA ILE A 465 14.73 -20.91 -11.54
C ILE A 465 13.24 -20.60 -11.64
N ARG A 466 12.92 -19.38 -12.06
CA ARG A 466 11.51 -18.99 -12.27
C ARG A 466 10.92 -19.76 -13.45
N PRO A 467 9.64 -20.14 -13.41
CA PRO A 467 9.00 -20.94 -14.46
C PRO A 467 9.15 -20.38 -15.88
N GLU A 468 9.14 -19.05 -16.04
CA GLU A 468 9.33 -18.37 -17.32
C GLU A 468 10.74 -18.51 -17.91
N PHE A 469 11.73 -18.93 -17.12
CA PHE A 469 13.09 -19.21 -17.58
C PHE A 469 13.34 -20.70 -17.86
N VAL A 470 12.35 -21.57 -17.60
CA VAL A 470 12.38 -22.98 -18.00
C VAL A 470 11.69 -23.08 -19.36
N ASN A 471 12.45 -23.28 -20.43
CA ASN A 471 11.94 -23.31 -21.79
C ASN A 471 11.83 -24.73 -22.34
N ILE A 472 10.78 -25.00 -23.12
CA ILE A 472 10.65 -26.23 -23.89
C ILE A 472 11.08 -25.96 -25.33
N SER A 473 12.02 -26.75 -25.85
CA SER A 473 12.51 -26.65 -27.23
C SER A 473 13.16 -27.94 -27.69
N GLU A 474 13.12 -28.24 -28.99
CA GLU A 474 13.78 -29.42 -29.56
C GLU A 474 15.31 -29.45 -29.32
N GLU A 475 15.94 -28.27 -29.20
CA GLU A 475 17.36 -28.10 -28.87
C GLU A 475 17.67 -28.24 -27.37
N GLY A 476 16.65 -28.48 -26.54
CA GLY A 476 16.83 -28.64 -25.10
C GLY A 476 17.74 -29.82 -24.75
N LYS A 477 18.43 -29.69 -23.63
CA LYS A 477 19.47 -30.66 -23.19
C LYS A 477 19.02 -31.56 -22.04
N ILE A 478 17.87 -31.28 -21.44
CA ILE A 478 17.31 -32.07 -20.34
C ILE A 478 16.07 -32.77 -20.86
N ASP A 479 16.10 -34.09 -20.92
CA ASP A 479 14.92 -34.88 -21.28
C ASP A 479 13.89 -34.84 -20.14
N ALA A 480 12.63 -34.62 -20.51
CA ALA A 480 11.52 -34.56 -19.57
C ALA A 480 10.22 -35.10 -20.19
N GLU A 481 9.25 -35.42 -19.34
CA GLU A 481 7.92 -35.86 -19.76
C GLU A 481 6.84 -34.93 -19.20
N VAL A 482 5.81 -34.64 -20.00
CA VAL A 482 4.72 -33.77 -19.55
C VAL A 482 3.87 -34.49 -18.50
N TYR A 483 3.98 -34.04 -17.25
CA TYR A 483 3.17 -34.55 -16.14
C TYR A 483 1.79 -33.90 -16.07
N SER A 484 1.72 -32.59 -16.34
CA SER A 484 0.44 -31.87 -16.46
C SER A 484 0.57 -30.61 -17.29
N SER A 485 -0.49 -30.24 -18.01
CA SER A 485 -0.55 -29.04 -18.84
C SER A 485 -1.82 -28.25 -18.51
N MET A 486 -1.67 -26.95 -18.23
CA MET A 486 -2.73 -26.05 -17.79
C MET A 486 -2.76 -24.79 -18.68
N PRO A 487 -3.46 -24.83 -19.83
CA PRO A 487 -3.61 -23.66 -20.69
C PRO A 487 -4.54 -22.64 -20.03
N THR A 488 -4.06 -21.41 -19.87
CA THR A 488 -4.82 -20.29 -19.26
C THR A 488 -5.24 -19.22 -20.28
N GLY A 489 -4.98 -19.48 -21.57
CA GLY A 489 -5.29 -18.59 -22.68
C GLY A 489 -4.03 -18.03 -23.32
N MET A 490 -3.42 -17.01 -22.69
CA MET A 490 -2.18 -16.39 -23.21
C MET A 490 -0.93 -17.23 -22.93
N GLU A 491 -0.99 -18.06 -21.89
CA GLU A 491 0.12 -18.86 -21.39
C GLU A 491 -0.36 -20.29 -21.09
N THR A 492 0.53 -21.25 -21.25
CA THR A 492 0.33 -22.63 -20.81
C THR A 492 1.36 -22.94 -19.73
N THR A 493 0.88 -23.22 -18.52
CA THR A 493 1.72 -23.70 -17.43
C THR A 493 1.87 -25.21 -17.53
N ILE A 494 3.10 -25.69 -17.56
CA ILE A 494 3.44 -27.09 -17.78
C ILE A 494 4.22 -27.57 -16.57
N ARG A 495 3.81 -28.70 -15.99
CA ARG A 495 4.66 -29.44 -15.04
C ARG A 495 5.34 -30.56 -15.81
N ALA A 496 6.66 -30.51 -15.85
CA ALA A 496 7.52 -31.46 -16.55
C ALA A 496 8.26 -32.35 -15.54
N ALA A 497 8.18 -33.65 -15.75
CA ALA A 497 8.89 -34.68 -15.01
C ALA A 497 10.31 -34.85 -15.55
N VAL A 498 11.32 -34.60 -14.71
CA VAL A 498 12.74 -34.85 -14.98
C VAL A 498 13.21 -35.90 -13.98
N GLY A 499 13.26 -37.17 -14.40
CA GLY A 499 13.47 -38.27 -13.44
C GLY A 499 12.33 -38.30 -12.41
N ASN A 500 12.67 -38.21 -11.11
CA ASN A 500 11.68 -38.11 -10.03
C ASN A 500 11.26 -36.66 -9.70
N TYR A 501 11.86 -35.65 -10.34
CA TYR A 501 11.64 -34.23 -10.04
C TYR A 501 10.55 -33.64 -10.93
N LEU A 502 9.77 -32.70 -10.40
CA LEU A 502 8.77 -31.95 -11.16
C LEU A 502 9.16 -30.47 -11.25
N LEU A 503 9.40 -30.00 -12.47
CA LEU A 503 9.66 -28.59 -12.77
C LEU A 503 8.43 -27.94 -13.40
N THR A 504 8.14 -26.71 -12.99
CA THR A 504 7.12 -25.87 -13.60
C THR A 504 7.75 -24.99 -14.68
N SER A 505 7.20 -25.01 -15.88
CA SER A 505 7.54 -24.15 -17.01
C SER A 505 6.31 -23.33 -17.41
N VAL A 506 6.52 -22.10 -17.88
CA VAL A 506 5.46 -21.27 -18.45
C VAL A 506 5.82 -20.96 -19.90
N MET A 507 4.97 -21.41 -20.82
CA MET A 507 5.13 -21.18 -22.26
C MET A 507 4.11 -20.15 -22.76
N PHE A 508 4.58 -19.16 -23.52
CA PHE A 508 3.72 -18.17 -24.16
C PHE A 508 3.11 -18.71 -25.45
N GLY A 509 1.83 -18.39 -25.66
CA GLY A 509 1.03 -18.94 -26.75
C GLY A 509 0.31 -20.20 -26.27
N GLY A 510 -1.01 -20.26 -26.52
CA GLY A 510 -1.90 -21.35 -26.07
C GLY A 510 -1.65 -22.69 -26.76
N ILE A 511 -0.41 -23.15 -26.74
CA ILE A 511 0.04 -24.46 -27.19
C ILE A 511 -0.44 -25.48 -26.15
N VAL A 512 -1.06 -26.55 -26.63
CA VAL A 512 -1.53 -27.65 -25.79
C VAL A 512 -0.55 -28.80 -25.92
N TYR A 513 0.06 -29.16 -24.80
CA TYR A 513 0.89 -30.34 -24.66
C TYR A 513 0.06 -31.52 -24.16
N SER A 514 0.33 -32.71 -24.71
CA SER A 514 -0.31 -33.95 -24.26
C SER A 514 0.37 -34.50 -23.02
N LEU A 515 -0.38 -35.20 -22.16
CA LEU A 515 0.20 -35.94 -21.04
C LEU A 515 1.16 -37.02 -21.55
N GLU A 516 2.25 -37.25 -20.80
CA GLU A 516 3.32 -38.21 -21.13
C GLU A 516 4.07 -37.90 -22.43
N GLU A 517 3.84 -36.73 -23.03
CA GLU A 517 4.59 -36.27 -24.19
C GLU A 517 6.05 -36.04 -23.80
N LYS A 518 6.98 -36.60 -24.58
CA LYS A 518 8.42 -36.39 -24.39
C LYS A 518 8.81 -35.02 -24.88
N ILE A 519 9.37 -34.23 -23.98
CA ILE A 519 9.81 -32.86 -24.23
C ILE A 519 11.26 -32.70 -23.80
N LYS A 520 11.88 -31.63 -24.29
CA LYS A 520 13.25 -31.26 -23.93
C LYS A 520 13.27 -29.87 -23.32
N LEU A 521 13.87 -29.77 -22.14
CA LEU A 521 14.00 -28.54 -21.38
C LEU A 521 15.37 -27.90 -21.57
N ASP A 522 15.37 -26.57 -21.51
CA ASP A 522 16.57 -25.75 -21.37
C ASP A 522 16.30 -24.58 -20.41
N PHE A 523 17.36 -24.03 -19.83
CA PHE A 523 17.29 -22.88 -18.95
C PHE A 523 17.74 -21.62 -19.69
N LYS A 524 16.82 -20.68 -19.91
CA LYS A 524 17.09 -19.47 -20.68
C LYS A 524 17.57 -18.31 -19.81
N GLY A 525 18.45 -17.51 -20.39
CA GLY A 525 18.89 -16.24 -19.83
C GLY A 525 19.91 -16.40 -18.71
N ASN A 526 20.02 -15.37 -17.88
CA ASN A 526 21.03 -15.23 -16.86
C ASN A 526 20.44 -14.85 -15.49
N ASN A 527 19.19 -15.24 -15.26
CA ASN A 527 18.41 -14.91 -14.07
C ASN A 527 18.22 -16.11 -13.13
N ALA A 528 18.95 -17.21 -13.34
CA ALA A 528 18.97 -18.29 -12.36
C ALA A 528 19.63 -17.77 -11.07
N ILE A 529 19.06 -18.14 -9.94
CA ILE A 529 19.50 -17.65 -8.63
C ILE A 529 20.20 -18.77 -7.90
N LEU A 530 21.44 -18.53 -7.46
CA LEU A 530 22.18 -19.47 -6.64
C LEU A 530 22.06 -19.08 -5.16
N PHE A 531 21.66 -20.05 -4.33
CA PHE A 531 21.60 -19.93 -2.88
C PHE A 531 22.54 -20.95 -2.22
N ALA A 532 23.11 -20.59 -1.07
CA ALA A 532 23.86 -21.55 -0.25
C ALA A 532 22.89 -22.43 0.55
N LYS A 533 22.97 -23.76 0.44
CA LYS A 533 22.06 -24.67 1.16
C LYS A 533 22.19 -24.55 2.69
N THR A 534 23.40 -24.23 3.16
CA THR A 534 23.71 -24.07 4.61
C THR A 534 22.87 -23.02 5.36
N ASN A 535 22.51 -21.92 4.72
CA ASN A 535 21.81 -20.79 5.37
C ASN A 535 20.68 -20.20 4.51
N GLY A 536 20.47 -20.72 3.31
CA GLY A 536 19.46 -20.26 2.36
C GLY A 536 19.66 -18.86 1.81
N ARG A 537 20.84 -18.24 1.99
CA ARG A 537 21.11 -16.87 1.53
C ARG A 537 21.51 -16.82 0.07
N PHE A 538 21.15 -15.72 -0.60
CA PHE A 538 21.54 -15.41 -1.97
C PHE A 538 23.06 -15.33 -2.13
N VAL A 539 23.57 -16.03 -3.15
CA VAL A 539 24.99 -16.02 -3.55
C VAL A 539 25.18 -15.16 -4.81
N SER A 540 24.50 -15.51 -5.90
CA SER A 540 24.63 -14.82 -7.19
C SER A 540 23.44 -15.08 -8.12
N LEU A 541 23.23 -14.16 -9.07
CA LEU A 541 22.51 -14.45 -10.31
C LEU A 541 23.47 -15.01 -11.36
N GLY A 542 22.96 -15.78 -12.32
CA GLY A 542 23.78 -16.34 -13.39
C GLY A 542 23.00 -17.11 -14.46
N ALA A 543 23.73 -17.57 -15.46
CA ALA A 543 23.23 -18.47 -16.49
C ALA A 543 23.57 -19.92 -16.16
N ILE A 544 22.73 -20.86 -16.59
CA ILE A 544 22.99 -22.30 -16.45
C ILE A 544 23.30 -22.85 -17.83
N LYS A 545 24.42 -23.58 -17.92
CA LYS A 545 24.81 -24.29 -19.13
C LYS A 545 24.88 -25.79 -18.83
N VAL A 546 23.95 -26.55 -19.42
CA VAL A 546 23.96 -28.01 -19.32
C VAL A 546 25.08 -28.57 -20.21
N LYS A 547 25.93 -29.44 -19.65
CA LYS A 547 27.11 -29.98 -20.35
C LYS A 547 26.73 -31.12 -21.27
#